data_AF-A0A022GNT2-F1
#
_entry.id   AF-A0A022GNT2-F1
#
_cell.length_a   1.000
_cell.length_b   1.000
_cell.length_c   1.000
_cell.angle_alpha   90.00
_cell.angle_beta   90.00
_cell.angle_gamma   90.00
#
_symmetry.space_group_name_H-M   'P 1'
#
loop_
_entity.id
_entity.type
_entity.pdbx_description
1 polymer ?
#
loop_
_entity_poly.entity_id
_entity_poly.type
_entity_poly.pdbx_seq_one_letter_code
_entity_poly.pdbx_strand_id
1 'polypeptide(L)' 'MATLLVRGIDESLVQRLRERAVANGRSAEAEHRAILAQALGGTRRRSLAEVLASIPDVGQDADFERIQNPGEAPRVFD' A
#
# COMPACT_ATOMS: atom_id res chain seq x y z
N MET A 1 23.40 8.87 -4.34
CA MET A 1 22.26 9.82 -4.41
C MET A 1 21.80 9.87 -5.85
N ALA A 2 20.49 9.76 -6.12
CA ALA A 2 19.96 9.87 -7.47
C ALA A 2 19.38 11.27 -7.67
N THR A 3 19.58 11.85 -8.85
CA THR A 3 19.07 13.18 -9.22
C THR A 3 18.12 13.02 -10.39
N LEU A 4 16.94 13.64 -10.30
CA LEU A 4 15.94 13.67 -11.37
C LEU A 4 15.82 15.11 -11.88
N LEU A 5 16.04 15.32 -13.18
CA LEU A 5 15.81 16.61 -13.84
C LEU A 5 14.58 16.49 -14.74
N VAL A 6 13.52 17.21 -14.40
CA VAL A 6 12.27 17.24 -15.18
C VAL A 6 12.24 18.54 -15.98
N ARG A 7 12.06 18.43 -17.30
CA ARG A 7 12.07 19.57 -18.25
C ARG A 7 10.71 19.70 -18.93
N GLY A 8 10.40 20.88 -19.45
CA GLY A 8 9.19 21.12 -20.24
C GLY A 8 7.91 21.08 -19.41
N ILE A 9 7.96 21.61 -18.18
CA ILE A 9 6.79 21.68 -17.30
C ILE A 9 6.13 23.05 -17.43
N ASP A 10 4.81 23.08 -17.46
CA ASP A 10 4.00 24.28 -17.41
C ASP A 10 4.23 25.07 -16.10
N GLU A 11 4.40 26.38 -16.20
CA GLU A 11 4.64 27.26 -15.05
C GLU A 11 3.51 27.22 -14.02
N SER A 12 2.26 27.02 -14.45
CA SER A 12 1.11 26.88 -13.55
C SER A 12 1.21 25.63 -12.67
N LEU A 13 1.86 24.57 -13.15
CA LEU A 13 2.08 23.36 -12.36
C LEU A 13 3.18 23.58 -11.32
N VAL A 14 4.25 24.30 -11.70
CA VAL A 14 5.33 24.68 -10.77
C VAL A 14 4.78 25.57 -9.65
N GLN A 15 3.89 26.49 -9.98
CA GLN A 15 3.24 27.36 -9.01
C GLN A 15 2.36 26.57 -8.02
N ARG A 16 1.49 25.68 -8.53
CA ARG A 16 0.68 24.80 -7.67
C ARG A 16 1.53 23.90 -6.77
N LEU A 17 2.67 23.40 -7.26
CA LEU A 17 3.60 22.61 -6.46
C LEU A 17 4.19 23.43 -5.31
N ARG A 18 4.56 24.70 -5.55
CA ARG A 18 5.06 25.60 -4.50
C ARG A 18 4.01 25.92 -3.45
N GLU A 19 2.79 26.23 -3.86
CA GLU A 19 1.68 26.50 -2.94
C GLU A 19 1.41 25.30 -2.03
N ARG A 20 1.36 24.10 -2.61
CA ARG A 20 1.23 22.85 -1.86
C ARG A 20 2.41 22.62 -0.90
N ALA A 21 3.63 22.92 -1.33
CA ALA A 21 4.81 22.79 -0.48
C ALA A 21 4.75 23.73 0.74
N VAL A 22 4.33 24.99 0.54
CA VAL A 22 4.11 25.96 1.64
C VAL A 22 3.03 25.47 2.59
N ALA A 23 1.90 25.00 2.07
CA ALA A 23 0.81 24.45 2.89
C ALA A 23 1.25 23.26 3.76
N ASN A 24 2.17 22.44 3.25
CA ASN A 24 2.74 21.29 3.96
C ASN A 24 3.99 21.63 4.81
N GLY A 25 4.43 22.90 4.85
CA GLY A 25 5.63 23.31 5.59
C GLY A 25 6.93 22.71 5.02
N ARG A 26 6.99 22.46 3.71
CA ARG A 26 8.11 21.80 3.02
C ARG A 26 8.69 22.69 1.92
N SER A 27 9.94 22.42 1.54
CA SER A 27 10.49 23.00 0.32
C SER A 27 9.84 22.36 -0.92
N ALA A 28 9.86 23.07 -2.05
CA ALA A 28 9.30 22.55 -3.30
C ALA A 28 9.95 21.21 -3.74
N GLU A 29 11.25 21.06 -3.51
CA GLU A 29 11.97 19.80 -3.79
C GLU A 29 11.55 18.67 -2.84
N ALA A 30 11.32 18.97 -1.56
CA ALA A 30 10.83 17.99 -0.60
C ALA A 30 9.39 17.57 -0.91
N GLU A 31 8.52 18.49 -1.31
CA GLU A 31 7.16 18.18 -1.75
C GLU A 31 7.16 17.35 -3.03
N HIS A 32 8.03 17.68 -3.99
CA HIS A 32 8.22 16.87 -5.20
C HIS A 32 8.60 15.42 -4.83
N ARG A 33 9.61 15.24 -3.97
CA ARG A 33 9.98 13.90 -3.49
C ARG A 33 8.84 13.18 -2.80
N ALA A 34 8.06 13.88 -1.97
CA ALA A 34 6.90 13.30 -1.29
C ALA A 34 5.84 12.81 -2.29
N ILE A 35 5.55 13.60 -3.33
CA ILE A 35 4.61 13.20 -4.39
C ILE A 35 5.14 11.98 -5.15
N LEU A 36 6.42 11.96 -5.51
CA LEU A 36 7.03 10.80 -6.16
C LEU A 36 6.99 9.56 -5.28
N ALA A 37 7.32 9.69 -4.00
CA ALA A 37 7.26 8.59 -3.04
C ALA A 37 5.82 8.08 -2.88
N GLN A 38 4.83 8.96 -2.85
CA GLN A 38 3.43 8.58 -2.77
C GLN A 38 2.96 7.88 -4.06
N ALA A 39 3.32 8.40 -5.22
CA ALA A 39 2.86 7.88 -6.51
C ALA A 39 3.55 6.56 -6.89
N LEU A 40 4.84 6.41 -6.56
CA LEU A 40 5.65 5.25 -6.95
C LEU A 40 5.84 4.24 -5.81
N GLY A 41 5.59 4.63 -4.55
CA GLY A 41 5.84 3.80 -3.38
C GLY A 41 4.95 2.55 -3.30
N GLY A 42 3.79 2.56 -3.97
CA GLY A 42 2.82 1.47 -3.93
C GLY A 42 2.31 1.17 -2.50
N THR A 43 1.37 0.24 -2.38
CA THR A 43 1.07 -0.35 -1.07
C THR A 43 2.22 -1.28 -0.70
N ARG A 44 2.69 -1.25 0.56
CA ARG A 44 3.70 -2.20 1.04
C ARG A 44 3.25 -3.61 0.67
N ARG A 45 4.01 -4.29 -0.18
CA ARG A 45 3.77 -5.70 -0.49
C ARG A 45 3.99 -6.47 0.81
N ARG A 46 2.91 -7.04 1.33
CA ARG A 46 2.97 -8.01 2.43
C ARG A 46 3.02 -9.38 1.81
N SER A 47 3.91 -10.22 2.29
CA SER A 47 3.90 -11.65 1.99
C SER A 47 2.59 -12.28 2.48
N LEU A 48 2.18 -13.38 1.87
CA LEU A 48 1.01 -14.14 2.34
C LEU A 48 1.14 -14.48 3.82
N ALA A 49 2.33 -14.88 4.26
CA ALA A 49 2.62 -15.17 5.67
C ALA A 49 2.41 -13.96 6.59
N GLU A 50 2.89 -12.76 6.22
CA GLU A 50 2.67 -11.53 7.01
C GLU A 50 1.19 -11.16 7.11
N VAL A 51 0.39 -11.46 6.09
CA VAL A 51 -1.06 -11.22 6.11
C VAL A 51 -1.74 -12.22 7.04
N LEU A 52 -1.45 -13.51 6.90
CA LEU A 52 -1.99 -14.57 7.75
C LEU A 52 -1.66 -14.33 9.24
N ALA A 53 -0.42 -13.94 9.54
CA ALA A 53 0.00 -13.63 10.91
C ALA A 53 -0.69 -12.39 11.53
N SER A 54 -1.34 -11.55 10.71
CA SER A 54 -2.12 -10.41 11.21
C SER A 54 -3.60 -10.69 11.36
N ILE A 55 -4.06 -11.89 10.97
CA ILE A 55 -5.44 -12.30 11.22
C ILE A 55 -5.61 -12.38 12.75
N PRO A 56 -6.60 -11.68 13.33
CA PRO A 56 -6.85 -11.78 14.75
C PRO A 56 -7.26 -13.20 15.12
N ASP A 57 -6.99 -13.60 16.36
CA ASP A 57 -7.53 -14.85 16.90
C ASP A 57 -9.06 -14.74 16.97
N VAL A 58 -9.76 -15.52 16.14
CA VAL A 58 -11.21 -15.48 15.95
C VAL A 58 -11.92 -16.70 16.52
N GLY A 59 -11.22 -17.61 17.20
CA GLY A 59 -11.83 -18.79 17.81
C GLY A 59 -10.96 -20.04 17.73
N GLN A 60 -11.60 -21.19 17.52
CA GLN A 60 -10.95 -22.49 17.63
C GLN A 60 -10.54 -23.09 16.28
N ASP A 61 -10.71 -22.37 15.18
CA ASP A 61 -10.37 -22.83 13.82
C ASP A 61 -10.98 -24.21 13.45
N ALA A 62 -12.16 -24.53 14.00
CA ALA A 62 -12.84 -25.81 13.77
C ALA A 62 -13.21 -26.04 12.29
N ASP A 63 -13.37 -24.97 11.53
CA ASP A 63 -13.57 -24.94 10.09
C ASP A 63 -12.31 -25.31 9.29
N PHE A 64 -11.12 -25.24 9.91
CA PHE A 64 -9.85 -25.68 9.32
C PHE A 64 -9.46 -27.11 9.71
N GLU A 65 -10.28 -27.84 10.47
CA GLU A 65 -10.00 -29.23 10.83
C GLU A 65 -9.81 -30.10 9.58
N ARG A 66 -8.66 -30.78 9.51
CA ARG A 66 -8.32 -31.62 8.37
C ARG A 66 -9.10 -32.93 8.41
N ILE A 67 -10.06 -33.07 7.50
CA ILE A 67 -10.80 -34.32 7.30
C ILE A 67 -10.05 -35.17 6.27
N GLN A 68 -9.52 -36.33 6.70
CA GLN A 68 -8.79 -37.25 5.81
C GLN A 68 -9.73 -38.07 4.91
N ASN A 69 -11.00 -38.22 5.31
CA ASN A 69 -12.01 -38.99 4.59
C ASN A 69 -12.99 -38.05 3.87
N PRO A 70 -12.97 -37.97 2.53
CA PRO A 70 -13.78 -37.00 1.78
C PRO A 70 -15.31 -37.20 1.91
N GLY A 71 -15.77 -38.33 2.45
CA GLY A 71 -17.20 -38.60 2.71
C GLY A 71 -17.76 -37.92 3.97
N GLU A 72 -16.91 -37.34 4.83
CA GLU A 72 -17.30 -36.70 6.10
C GLU A 72 -17.25 -35.17 6.05
N ALA A 73 -16.85 -34.56 4.93
CA ALA A 73 -16.74 -33.11 4.83
C ALA A 73 -18.11 -32.44 4.72
N PRO A 74 -18.46 -31.50 5.62
CA PRO A 74 -19.69 -30.72 5.50
C PRO A 74 -19.66 -29.84 4.25
N ARG A 75 -20.78 -29.77 3.51
CA ARG A 75 -20.89 -28.86 2.36
C ARG A 75 -21.12 -27.44 2.85
N VAL A 76 -20.22 -26.54 2.47
CA VAL A 76 -20.19 -25.15 2.97
C VAL A 76 -20.85 -24.13 2.01
N PHE A 77 -21.20 -24.55 0.79
CA PHE A 77 -21.67 -23.67 -0.30
C PHE A 77 -23.03 -24.08 -0.90
N ASP A 78 -23.90 -24.71 -0.12
CA ASP A 78 -25.29 -24.95 -0.53
C ASP A 78 -26.13 -23.64 -0.50
#